data_AF-A0A7S4LX06-F1
#
_entry.id   AF-A0A7S4LX06-F1
#
_cell.length_a   1.000
_cell.length_b   1.000
_cell.length_c   1.000
_cell.angle_alpha   90.00
_cell.angle_beta   90.00
_cell.angle_gamma   90.00
#
_symmetry.space_group_name_H-M   'P 1'
#
loop_
_entity.id
_entity.type
_entity.pdbx_description
1 polymer ?
#
loop_
_entity_poly.entity_id
_entity_poly.type
_entity_poly.pdbx_seq_one_letter_code
_entity_poly.pdbx_strand_id
1 'polypeptide(L)'
;MTDYCGLLSVLQSLEIQLHLPAMRNNTEIVGELLHDEFEEVGRSGRRYDKRQTVAALATETEQLQIFAEGFQLTMISEGVALLR
;
A
#
# COMPACT_ATOMS: atom_id res chain seq x y z
N MET A 1 -5.49 -3.35 -25.50
CA MET A 1 -4.05 -3.40 -25.18
C MET A 1 -3.89 -2.73 -23.84
N THR A 2 -3.65 -3.48 -22.77
CA THR A 2 -3.45 -2.93 -21.44
C THR A 2 -2.11 -2.18 -21.45
N ASP A 3 -2.13 -0.87 -21.20
CA ASP A 3 -0.91 -0.09 -21.07
C ASP A 3 -0.25 -0.41 -19.71
N TYR A 4 0.62 -1.42 -19.73
CA TYR A 4 1.32 -1.89 -18.53
C TYR A 4 2.28 -0.84 -17.96
N CYS A 5 2.79 0.08 -18.78
CA CYS A 5 3.67 1.15 -18.33
C CYS A 5 2.86 2.20 -17.55
N GLY A 6 1.69 2.57 -18.08
CA GLY A 6 0.74 3.44 -17.39
C GLY A 6 0.26 2.85 -16.05
N LEU A 7 -0.10 1.56 -16.04
CA LEU A 7 -0.55 0.89 -14.83
C LEU A 7 0.54 0.80 -13.76
N LEU A 8 1.77 0.45 -14.12
CA LEU A 8 2.90 0.42 -13.19
C LEU A 8 3.12 1.79 -12.54
N SER A 9 3.10 2.86 -13.34
CA SER A 9 3.28 4.23 -12.84
C SER A 9 2.21 4.63 -11.82
N VAL A 10 0.94 4.28 -12.09
CA VAL A 10 -0.18 4.53 -11.17
C VAL A 10 0.00 3.76 -9.86
N LEU A 11 0.24 2.45 -9.93
CA LEU A 11 0.37 1.62 -8.73
C LEU A 11 1.60 2.01 -7.89
N GLN A 12 2.72 2.32 -8.53
CA GLN A 12 3.91 2.86 -7.87
C GLN A 12 3.59 4.17 -7.14
N SER A 13 2.84 5.07 -7.77
CA SER A 13 2.48 6.35 -7.16
C SER A 13 1.55 6.18 -5.96
N LEU A 14 0.66 5.20 -5.98
CA LEU A 14 -0.21 4.87 -4.83
C LEU A 14 0.60 4.24 -3.69
N GLU A 15 1.52 3.33 -4.01
CA GLU A 15 2.40 2.70 -3.01
C GLU A 15 3.30 3.75 -2.33
N ILE A 16 3.93 4.64 -3.10
CA ILE A 16 4.80 5.70 -2.55
C ILE A 16 4.01 6.68 -1.66
N GLN A 17 2.72 6.91 -1.92
CA GLN A 17 1.90 7.74 -1.03
C GLN A 17 1.85 7.16 0.39
N LEU A 18 1.81 5.84 0.56
CA LEU A 18 1.82 5.18 1.88
C LEU A 18 3.15 5.33 2.63
N HIS A 19 4.21 5.81 1.97
CA HIS A 19 5.50 6.12 2.60
C HIS A 19 5.56 7.52 3.19
N LEU A 20 4.68 8.43 2.77
CA LEU A 20 4.68 9.82 3.23
C LEU A 20 3.93 9.90 4.57
N PRO A 21 4.56 10.37 5.67
CA PRO A 21 3.90 10.43 6.98
C PRO A 21 2.54 11.16 6.94
N ALA A 22 2.46 12.26 6.20
CA ALA A 22 1.22 13.05 6.05
C ALA A 22 0.05 12.25 5.45
N MET A 23 0.33 11.26 4.60
CA MET A 23 -0.68 10.40 3.99
C MET A 23 -0.87 9.13 4.82
N ARG A 24 0.24 8.53 5.27
CA ARG A 24 0.29 7.29 6.07
C ARG A 24 -0.46 7.41 7.39
N ASN A 25 -0.38 8.55 8.07
CA ASN A 25 -1.11 8.79 9.31
C ASN A 25 -2.56 9.27 9.07
N ASN A 26 -2.97 9.52 7.81
CA ASN A 26 -4.32 9.97 7.49
C ASN A 26 -5.25 8.77 7.25
N THR A 27 -6.16 8.54 8.20
CA THR A 27 -7.08 7.39 8.16
C THR A 27 -8.01 7.37 6.95
N GLU A 28 -8.42 8.53 6.43
CA GLU A 28 -9.31 8.63 5.28
C GLU A 28 -8.57 8.18 4.01
N ILE A 29 -7.37 8.72 3.78
CA ILE A 29 -6.54 8.39 2.62
C ILE A 29 -6.16 6.92 2.62
N VAL A 30 -5.64 6.41 3.74
CA VAL A 30 -5.27 4.98 3.83
C VAL A 30 -6.53 4.10 3.69
N GLY A 31 -7.66 4.55 4.24
CA GLY A 31 -8.94 3.86 4.12
C GLY A 31 -9.43 3.71 2.68
N GLU A 32 -9.16 4.69 1.80
CA GLU A 32 -9.48 4.62 0.37
C GLU A 32 -8.50 3.74 -0.43
N LEU A 33 -7.22 3.70 -0.02
CA LEU A 33 -6.19 2.91 -0.70
C LEU A 33 -6.33 1.40 -0.42
N LEU A 34 -6.79 1.03 0.76
CA LEU A 34 -6.92 -0.38 1.16
C LEU A 34 -8.30 -0.95 0.84
N HIS A 35 -8.35 -2.13 0.22
CA HIS A 35 -9.59 -2.86 -0.02
C HIS A 35 -10.27 -3.25 1.30
N ASP A 36 -11.61 -3.35 1.34
CA ASP A 36 -12.35 -3.66 2.57
C ASP A 36 -11.99 -5.03 3.20
N GLU A 37 -11.57 -5.98 2.36
CA GLU A 37 -11.07 -7.31 2.78
C GLU A 37 -9.53 -7.36 2.89
N PHE A 38 -8.86 -6.21 3.08
CA PHE A 38 -7.41 -6.17 3.23
C PHE A 38 -6.93 -6.96 4.46
N GLU A 39 -5.91 -7.78 4.24
CA GLU A 39 -5.15 -8.48 5.28
C GLU A 39 -3.65 -8.20 5.16
N GLU A 40 -2.98 -8.01 6.29
CA GLU A 40 -1.53 -7.85 6.39
C GLU A 40 -0.93 -8.87 7.35
N VAL A 41 0.26 -9.39 7.02
CA VAL A 41 1.08 -10.17 7.94
C VAL A 41 2.27 -9.33 8.38
N GLY A 42 2.24 -8.87 9.63
CA GLY A 42 3.33 -8.08 10.18
C GLY A 42 4.59 -8.90 10.41
N ARG A 43 5.73 -8.23 10.65
CA ARG A 43 7.03 -8.88 10.94
C ARG A 43 6.98 -9.89 12.10
N SER A 44 6.03 -9.74 13.03
CA SER A 44 5.80 -10.68 14.13
C SER A 44 5.06 -11.96 13.73
N GLY A 45 4.61 -12.09 12.48
CA GLY A 45 3.75 -13.16 12.01
C GLY A 45 2.27 -12.98 12.36
N ARG A 46 1.91 -11.89 13.06
CA ARG A 46 0.52 -11.55 13.37
C ARG A 46 -0.20 -11.06 12.12
N ARG A 47 -1.47 -11.44 12.00
CA ARG A 47 -2.37 -10.94 10.97
C ARG A 47 -3.12 -9.71 11.46
N TYR A 48 -3.31 -8.75 10.56
CA TYR A 48 -4.09 -7.54 10.79
C TYR A 48 -5.09 -7.33 9.67
N ASP A 49 -6.31 -6.91 10.03
CA ASP A 49 -7.30 -6.46 9.07
C ASP A 49 -7.13 -4.97 8.73
N LYS A 50 -7.89 -4.48 7.73
CA LYS A 50 -7.92 -3.06 7.34
C LYS A 50 -8.06 -2.11 8.53
N ARG A 51 -9.00 -2.37 9.46
CA ARG A 51 -9.29 -1.45 10.57
C ARG A 51 -8.11 -1.39 11.53
N GLN A 52 -7.49 -2.53 11.80
CA GLN A 52 -6.31 -2.64 12.66
C GLN A 52 -5.10 -1.95 12.02
N THR A 53 -4.84 -2.18 10.73
CA THR A 53 -3.73 -1.52 10.02
C THR A 53 -3.94 0.00 9.97
N VAL A 54 -5.12 0.49 9.58
CA VAL A 54 -5.42 1.93 9.55
C VAL A 54 -5.25 2.58 10.93
N ALA A 55 -5.76 1.95 11.99
CA ALA A 55 -5.61 2.47 13.35
C ALA A 55 -4.14 2.49 13.81
N ALA A 56 -3.36 1.45 13.49
CA ALA A 56 -1.95 1.39 13.81
C ALA A 56 -1.17 2.52 13.10
N LEU A 57 -1.39 2.69 11.80
CA LEU A 57 -0.75 3.72 10.98
C LEU A 57 -1.13 5.14 11.46
N ALA A 58 -2.36 5.38 11.89
CA ALA A 58 -2.78 6.68 12.41
C ALA A 58 -2.01 7.11 13.68
N THR A 59 -1.54 6.14 14.47
CA THR A 59 -0.81 6.38 15.73
C THR A 59 0.70 6.20 15.59
N GLU A 60 1.20 5.85 14.40
CA GLU A 60 2.62 5.65 14.16
C GLU A 60 3.38 6.98 14.26
N THR A 61 4.31 7.06 15.21
CA THR A 61 5.12 8.25 15.46
C THR A 61 6.50 8.19 14.82
N GLU A 62 6.89 7.03 14.30
CA GLU A 62 8.18 6.84 13.66
C GLU A 62 8.19 7.49 12.28
N GLN A 63 8.82 8.65 12.18
CA GLN A 63 9.03 9.34 10.91
C GLN A 63 10.30 8.82 10.22
N LEU A 64 10.29 7.53 9.89
CA LEU A 64 11.36 6.94 9.10
C LEU A 64 11.16 7.31 7.64
N GLN A 65 12.24 7.74 6.99
CA GLN A 65 12.24 7.88 5.54
C GLN A 65 12.25 6.48 4.93
N ILE A 66 11.14 6.09 4.31
CA ILE A 66 11.02 4.84 3.57
C ILE A 66 11.51 5.08 2.15
N PHE A 67 12.46 4.25 1.71
CA PHE A 67 12.96 4.24 0.33
C PHE A 67 12.57 2.93 -0.34
N ALA A 68 11.90 3.03 -1.49
CA ALA A 68 11.47 1.89 -2.29
C ALA A 68 11.78 2.18 -3.76
N GLU A 69 12.42 1.22 -4.43
CA GLU A 69 12.81 1.31 -5.84
C GLU A 69 12.70 -0.07 -6.50
N GLY A 70 12.88 -0.11 -7.82
CA GLY A 70 12.91 -1.38 -8.55
C GLY A 70 11.54 -2.06 -8.68
N PHE A 71 10.45 -1.29 -8.58
CA PHE A 71 9.07 -1.78 -8.69
C PHE A 71 8.85 -2.62 -9.94
N GLN A 72 8.26 -3.80 -9.76
CA GLN A 72 7.92 -4.73 -10.84
C GLN A 72 6.44 -5.09 -10.78
N LEU A 73 5.78 -4.98 -11.93
CA LEU A 73 4.37 -5.34 -12.08
C LEU A 73 4.24 -6.74 -12.69
N THR A 74 3.46 -7.60 -12.04
CA THR A 74 3.08 -8.91 -12.56
C THR A 74 1.56 -9.03 -12.62
N MET A 75 0.99 -9.26 -13.80
CA MET A 75 -0.44 -9.54 -13.92
C MET A 75 -0.73 -10.96 -13.45
N ILE A 76 -1.69 -11.10 -12.54
CA ILE A 76 -2.15 -12.42 -12.04
C ILE A 76 -3.36 -12.89 -12.85
N SER A 77 -4.30 -11.97 -13.11
CA SER A 77 -5.47 -12.18 -13.95
C SER A 77 -5.95 -10.85 -14.53
N GLU A 78 -7.02 -10.88 -15.32
CA GLU A 78 -7.72 -9.65 -15.68
C GLU A 78 -8.15 -8.90 -14.41
N GLY A 79 -7.86 -7.60 -14.34
CA GLY A 79 -8.17 -6.75 -13.19
C GLY A 79 -7.32 -6.95 -11.93
N VAL A 80 -6.38 -7.91 -11.91
CA VAL A 80 -5.56 -8.22 -10.73
C VAL A 80 -4.08 -8.20 -11.07
N ALA A 81 -3.33 -7.37 -10.35
CA ALA A 81 -1.88 -7.26 -10.50
C ALA A 81 -1.18 -7.32 -9.14
N LEU A 82 0.03 -7.85 -9.15
CA LEU A 82 0.97 -7.83 -8.04
C LEU A 82 2.06 -6.80 -8.33
N LEU A 83 2.25 -5.85 -7.41
CA LEU A 83 3.38 -4.94 -7.37
C LEU A 83 4.41 -5.48 -6.35
N ARG A 84 5.69 -5.53 -6.71
CA ARG A 84 6.79 -5.99 -5.85
C ARG A 84 8.03 -5.13 -5.99
#